data_AF-A0A9D1A8W7-F1
#
_entry.id   AF-A0A9D1A8W7-F1
#
_cell.length_a   1.000
_cell.length_b   1.000
_cell.length_c   1.000
_cell.angle_alpha   90.00
_cell.angle_beta   90.00
_cell.angle_gamma   90.00
#
_symmetry.space_group_name_H-M   'P 1'
#
loop_
_entity.id
_entity.type
_entity.pdbx_description
1 polymer ?
#
loop_
_entity_poly.entity_id
_entity_poly.type
_entity_poly.pdbx_seq_one_letter_code
_entity_poly.pdbx_strand_id
1 'polypeptide(L)' 'MANPIATIEMENGGTIVCELYPDIAPESVRNFISLA' A
#
# COMPACT_ATOMS: atom_id res chain seq x y z
N MET A 1 -2.81 -16.49 -2.25
CA MET A 1 -3.59 -15.23 -2.10
C MET A 1 -2.68 -14.11 -2.56
N ALA A 2 -3.16 -13.12 -3.32
CA ALA A 2 -2.31 -12.01 -3.75
C ALA A 2 -2.30 -10.93 -2.67
N ASN A 3 -1.12 -10.40 -2.37
CA ASN A 3 -0.96 -9.28 -1.45
C ASN A 3 -1.54 -7.98 -2.06
N PRO A 4 -2.09 -7.07 -1.25
CA PRO A 4 -2.51 -5.76 -1.74
C PRO A 4 -1.32 -4.97 -2.29
N ILE A 5 -1.54 -4.25 -3.39
CA ILE A 5 -0.56 -3.32 -3.98
C ILE A 5 -1.06 -1.90 -3.77
N ALA A 6 -0.24 -1.06 -3.14
CA ALA A 6 -0.47 0.36 -3.01
C ALA A 6 0.33 1.12 -4.09
N THR A 7 -0.31 2.10 -4.71
CA THR A 7 0.34 3.03 -5.64
C THR A 7 0.24 4.43 -5.07
N ILE A 8 1.37 5.11 -4.94
CA ILE A 8 1.46 6.48 -4.44
C ILE A 8 1.90 7.35 -5.62
N GLU A 9 1.00 8.23 -6.05
CA GLU A 9 1.30 9.27 -7.03
C GLU A 9 1.89 10.48 -6.31
N MET A 10 3.08 10.89 -6.74
CA MET A 10 3.78 12.04 -6.18
C MET A 10 3.39 13.30 -6.95
N GLU A 11 3.36 14.47 -6.28
CA GLU A 11 3.03 15.76 -6.93
C GLU A 11 3.95 16.11 -8.12
N ASN A 12 5.18 15.62 -8.13
CA ASN A 12 6.13 15.79 -9.24
C ASN A 12 5.89 14.82 -10.41
N GLY A 13 4.79 14.06 -10.40
CA GLY A 13 4.44 13.06 -11.42
C GLY A 13 5.17 11.73 -11.28
N GLY A 14 5.94 11.53 -10.21
CA GLY A 14 6.53 10.24 -9.87
C GLY A 14 5.50 9.24 -9.36
N THR A 15 5.81 7.95 -9.48
CA THR A 15 4.95 6.87 -8.96
C THR A 15 5.78 5.91 -8.13
N ILE A 16 5.31 5.62 -6.91
CA ILE A 16 5.86 4.59 -6.04
C ILE A 16 4.86 3.44 -5.96
N VAL A 17 5.32 2.22 -6.20
CA VAL A 17 4.50 1.01 -6.11
C VAL A 17 5.03 0.14 -4.96
N CYS A 18 4.15 -0.21 -4.03
CA CYS A 18 4.47 -0.97 -2.83
C CYS A 18 3.58 -2.20 -2.71
N GLU A 19 4.16 -3.37 -2.41
CA GLU A 19 3.41 -4.56 -1.99
C GLU A 19 3.24 -4.57 -0.47
N LEU A 20 2.02 -4.80 0.00
CA LEU A 20 1.67 -4.80 1.42
C LEU A 20 1.49 -6.24 1.93
N TYR A 21 2.10 -6.58 3.06
CA TYR A 21 2.05 -7.95 3.61
C TYR A 21 1.15 -8.03 4.84
N PRO A 22 -0.14 -8.40 4.69
CA PRO A 22 -1.07 -8.49 5.82
C PRO A 22 -0.68 -9.59 6.81
N ASP A 23 0.00 -10.65 6.34
CA ASP A 23 0.46 -11.75 7.20
C ASP A 23 1.57 -11.32 8.16
N ILE A 24 2.31 -10.25 7.83
CA ILE A 24 3.42 -9.73 8.63
C ILE A 24 2.95 -8.54 9.49
N ALA A 25 2.16 -7.63 8.91
CA ALA A 25 1.74 -6.39 9.56
C ALA A 25 0.26 -6.05 9.28
N PRO A 26 -0.69 -6.82 9.85
CA PRO A 26 -2.11 -6.75 9.48
C PRO A 26 -2.73 -5.36 9.72
N GLU A 27 -2.46 -4.74 10.87
CA GLU A 27 -3.01 -3.41 11.19
C GLU A 27 -2.41 -2.30 10.33
N SER A 28 -1.12 -2.38 10.00
CA SER A 28 -0.49 -1.41 9.10
C SER A 28 -1.10 -1.48 7.70
N VAL A 29 -1.29 -2.69 7.16
CA VAL A 29 -1.95 -2.89 5.86
C VAL A 29 -3.39 -2.37 5.90
N ARG A 30 -4.14 -2.65 6.97
CA ARG A 30 -5.51 -2.14 7.14
C ARG A 30 -5.56 -0.61 7.15
N ASN A 31 -4.61 0.04 7.82
CA ASN A 31 -4.53 1.50 7.87
C ASN A 31 -4.19 2.08 6.49
N PHE A 32 -3.25 1.50 5.76
CA PHE A 32 -2.93 1.92 4.38
C PHE A 32 -4.16 1.84 3.47
N ILE A 33 -4.90 0.73 3.52
CA ILE A 33 -6.13 0.56 2.72
C ILE A 33 -7.19 1.59 3.11
N SER A 34 -7.31 1.93 4.40
CA SER A 34 -8.32 2.87 4.87
C SER A 34 -8.04 4.34 4.51
N LEU A 35 -6.80 4.68 4.16
CA LEU A 35 -6.38 6.06 3.83
C LEU A 35 -6.37 6.35 2.32
N ALA A 36 -6.55 5.32 1.50
CA ALA A 36 -6.73 5.43 0.05
C ALA A 36 -8.16 5.88 -0.29
#